data_AF-A0A9D7JXM8-F1
#
_entry.id   AF-A0A9D7JXM8-F1
#
_cell.length_a   1.000
_cell.length_b   1.000
_cell.length_c   1.000
_cell.angle_alpha   90.00
_cell.angle_beta   90.00
_cell.angle_gamma   90.00
#
_symmetry.space_group_name_H-M   'P 1'
#
loop_
_entity.id
_entity.type
_entity.pdbx_description
1 polymer ?
#
loop_
_entity_poly.entity_id
_entity_poly.type
_entity_poly.pdbx_seq_one_letter_code
_entity_poly.pdbx_strand_id
1 'polypeptide(L)'
;MARSYKTTGCFRFVLFIVILAPLAYLGASYYNGQDGVQNIKNFFSKAKTTIGLGTDIEKSSTPNATTSTTPSLPAATEAEITNYKSTISIKDQELNALIKENLDLKLKLQECENKIKIPEALK
;
A
#
# COMPACT_ATOMS: atom_id res chain seq x y z
N MET A 1 -13.11 -31.08 -35.14
CA MET A 1 -12.73 -31.81 -33.91
C MET A 1 -11.84 -30.89 -33.08
N ALA A 2 -12.36 -30.27 -32.01
CA ALA A 2 -11.57 -29.37 -31.17
C ALA A 2 -10.68 -30.19 -30.23
N ARG A 3 -9.35 -30.07 -30.37
CA ARG A 3 -8.38 -30.78 -29.53
C ARG A 3 -8.25 -30.07 -28.20
N SER A 4 -8.59 -30.74 -27.10
CA SER A 4 -8.42 -30.20 -25.75
C SER A 4 -6.94 -30.25 -25.35
N TYR A 5 -6.36 -29.11 -25.01
CA TYR A 5 -4.98 -29.03 -24.51
C TYR A 5 -4.92 -29.54 -23.07
N LYS A 6 -4.08 -30.54 -22.81
CA LYS A 6 -3.82 -31.04 -21.45
C LYS A 6 -2.78 -30.14 -20.79
N THR A 7 -3.18 -29.36 -19.80
CA THR A 7 -2.25 -28.58 -18.97
C THR A 7 -1.42 -29.52 -18.09
N THR A 8 -0.10 -29.40 -18.14
CA THR A 8 0.82 -30.19 -17.29
C THR A 8 0.84 -29.62 -15.86
N GLY A 9 1.26 -30.42 -14.87
CA GLY A 9 1.40 -29.95 -13.49
C GLY A 9 2.38 -28.77 -13.36
N CYS A 10 3.46 -28.78 -14.15
CA CYS A 10 4.41 -27.67 -14.24
C CYS A 10 3.74 -26.38 -14.75
N PHE A 11 2.86 -26.46 -15.75
CA PHE A 11 2.15 -25.29 -16.26
C PHE A 11 1.26 -24.63 -15.20
N ARG A 12 0.60 -25.42 -14.34
CA ARG A 12 -0.17 -24.88 -13.20
C ARG A 12 0.71 -24.14 -12.20
N PHE A 13 1.92 -24.64 -11.93
CA PHE A 13 2.89 -23.98 -11.05
C PHE A 13 3.40 -22.65 -11.64
N VAL A 14 3.72 -22.64 -12.93
CA VAL A 14 4.15 -21.41 -13.63
C VAL A 14 3.05 -20.36 -13.60
N LEU A 15 1.79 -20.74 -13.89
CA LEU A 15 0.65 -19.81 -13.78
C LEU A 15 0.50 -19.22 -12.37
N PHE A 16 0.72 -20.04 -11.35
CA PHE A 16 0.67 -19.57 -9.96
C PHE A 16 1.77 -18.53 -9.70
N ILE A 17 3.01 -18.78 -10.12
CA ILE A 17 4.11 -17.82 -9.96
C ILE A 17 3.85 -16.52 -10.72
N VAL A 18 3.29 -16.57 -11.93
CA VAL A 18 3.00 -15.37 -12.72
C VAL A 18 2.05 -14.43 -11.99
N ILE A 19 1.14 -14.96 -11.17
CA ILE A 19 0.21 -14.16 -10.35
C ILE A 19 0.86 -13.82 -9.01
N LEU A 20 1.54 -14.76 -8.37
CA LEU A 20 2.10 -14.58 -7.03
C LEU A 20 3.27 -13.59 -7.02
N ALA A 21 4.11 -13.59 -8.06
CA ALA A 21 5.28 -12.73 -8.15
C ALA A 21 4.94 -11.23 -8.08
N PRO A 22 4.01 -10.68 -8.90
CA PRO A 22 3.64 -9.27 -8.79
C PRO A 22 2.96 -8.94 -7.46
N LEU A 23 2.18 -9.87 -6.88
CA LEU A 23 1.57 -9.69 -5.56
C LEU A 23 2.62 -9.64 -4.44
N ALA A 24 3.60 -10.55 -4.48
CA ALA A 24 4.70 -10.59 -3.52
C ALA A 24 5.58 -9.34 -3.62
N TYR A 25 5.82 -8.85 -4.85
CA TYR A 25 6.52 -7.59 -5.07
C TYR A 25 5.75 -6.40 -4.45
N LEU A 26 4.41 -6.37 -4.61
CA LEU A 26 3.57 -5.36 -3.98
C LEU A 26 3.68 -5.42 -2.45
N GLY A 27 3.54 -6.60 -1.85
CA GLY A 27 3.69 -6.78 -0.40
C GLY A 27 5.06 -6.35 0.12
N ALA A 28 6.13 -6.74 -0.58
CA ALA A 28 7.50 -6.37 -0.23
C ALA A 28 7.74 -4.86 -0.36
N SER A 29 7.18 -4.23 -1.39
CA SER A 29 7.29 -2.78 -1.59
C SER A 29 6.55 -2.00 -0.51
N TYR A 30 5.36 -2.47 -0.12
CA TYR A 30 4.56 -1.88 0.97
C TYR A 30 5.31 -1.94 2.30
N TYR A 31 5.93 -3.08 2.61
CA TYR A 31 6.74 -3.23 3.83
C TYR A 31 7.96 -2.29 3.85
N ASN A 32 8.57 -2.03 2.68
CA ASN A 32 9.73 -1.13 2.56
C ASN A 32 9.34 0.36 2.40
N GLY A 33 8.04 0.69 2.46
CA GLY A 33 7.56 2.08 2.29
C GLY A 33 7.70 2.63 0.86
N GLN A 34 7.83 1.76 -0.15
CA GLN A 34 7.89 2.14 -1.56
C GLN A 34 6.51 1.96 -2.23
N ASP A 35 6.20 2.80 -3.21
CA ASP A 35 4.99 2.63 -4.03
C ASP A 35 5.22 1.58 -5.13
N GLY A 36 4.95 0.31 -4.79
CA GLY A 36 5.04 -0.80 -5.72
C GLY A 36 4.08 -0.70 -6.90
N VAL A 37 2.92 -0.06 -6.71
CA VAL A 37 1.92 0.09 -7.78
C VAL A 37 2.44 1.06 -8.84
N GLN A 38 3.03 2.17 -8.41
CA GLN A 38 3.65 3.13 -9.32
C GLN A 38 4.85 2.52 -10.06
N ASN A 39 5.68 1.72 -9.38
CA ASN A 39 6.81 1.01 -9.99
C ASN A 39 6.36 -0.03 -11.03
N ILE A 40 5.31 -0.81 -10.76
CA ILE A 40 4.76 -1.76 -11.72
C ILE A 40 4.18 -1.02 -12.92
N LYS A 41 3.45 0.08 -12.71
CA LYS A 41 2.88 0.88 -13.81
C LYS A 41 3.98 1.41 -14.73
N ASN A 42 5.09 1.90 -14.15
CA ASN A 42 6.25 2.37 -14.90
C ASN A 42 6.95 1.22 -15.65
N PHE A 43 7.13 0.08 -15.00
CA PHE A 43 7.72 -1.11 -15.61
C PHE A 43 6.87 -1.66 -16.76
N PHE A 44 5.55 -1.74 -16.56
CA PHE A 44 4.61 -2.24 -17.56
C PHE A 44 4.47 -1.29 -18.75
N SER A 45 4.51 0.03 -18.51
CA SER A 45 4.52 1.03 -19.58
C SER A 45 5.79 0.93 -20.43
N LYS A 46 6.95 0.70 -19.81
CA LYS A 46 8.21 0.44 -20.53
C LYS A 46 8.17 -0.89 -21.29
N ALA A 47 7.68 -1.96 -20.67
CA ALA A 47 7.55 -3.28 -21.29
C ALA A 47 6.59 -3.27 -22.49
N LYS A 48 5.48 -2.51 -22.41
CA LYS A 48 4.53 -2.33 -23.51
C LYS A 48 5.21 -1.72 -24.73
N THR A 49 6.09 -0.73 -24.52
CA THR A 49 6.88 -0.12 -25.61
C THR A 49 7.89 -1.09 -26.21
N THR A 50 8.48 -1.98 -25.41
CA THR A 50 9.51 -2.93 -25.89
C THR A 50 8.94 -4.18 -26.58
N ILE A 51 7.75 -4.64 -26.19
CA ILE A 51 7.17 -5.90 -26.68
C ILE A 51 6.35 -5.70 -27.97
N GLY A 52 6.14 -4.47 -28.43
CA GLY A 52 5.49 -4.21 -29.72
C GLY A 52 4.04 -4.73 -29.81
N LEU A 53 3.40 -5.01 -28.67
CA LEU A 53 2.00 -5.42 -28.62
C LEU A 53 1.14 -4.15 -28.71
N GLY A 54 0.86 -3.76 -29.95
CA GLY A 54 0.06 -2.60 -30.31
C GLY A 54 -1.29 -2.60 -29.61
N THR A 55 -1.50 -1.56 -28.80
CA THR A 55 -2.80 -0.90 -28.70
C THR A 55 -2.47 0.55 -28.48
N ASP A 56 -2.61 1.28 -29.57
CA ASP A 56 -2.38 2.70 -29.71
C ASP A 56 -3.32 3.43 -28.76
N ILE A 57 -2.74 4.11 -27.76
CA ILE A 57 -3.29 5.38 -27.29
C ILE A 57 -2.11 6.32 -27.33
N GLU A 58 -2.11 7.08 -28.41
CA GLU A 58 -1.23 8.16 -28.75
C GLU A 58 -1.12 9.19 -27.61
N LYS A 59 0.10 9.38 -27.09
CA LYS A 59 0.67 10.73 -26.97
C LYS A 59 2.19 10.64 -27.02
N SER A 60 2.69 11.05 -28.18
CA SER A 60 4.06 11.36 -28.57
C SER A 60 4.99 11.88 -27.47
N SER A 61 6.19 11.29 -27.34
CA SER A 61 7.54 11.92 -27.43
C SER A 61 8.63 11.04 -26.79
N THR A 62 9.60 10.59 -27.60
CA THR A 62 10.86 9.89 -27.25
C THR A 62 11.98 10.94 -26.97
N PRO A 63 13.25 10.59 -26.62
CA PRO A 63 13.83 9.82 -25.50
C PRO A 63 14.65 10.71 -24.52
N ASN A 64 14.93 10.25 -23.30
CA ASN A 64 16.30 10.32 -22.75
C ASN A 64 16.46 9.54 -21.43
N ALA A 65 17.57 8.82 -21.33
CA ALA A 65 18.04 8.18 -20.11
C ALA A 65 18.73 9.21 -19.20
N THR A 66 18.51 9.01 -17.89
CA THR A 66 19.37 9.39 -16.76
C THR A 66 19.75 10.86 -16.63
N THR A 67 19.05 11.61 -15.77
CA THR A 67 19.62 12.25 -14.56
C THR A 67 18.52 12.95 -13.77
N SER A 68 18.72 12.97 -12.45
CA SER A 68 18.14 13.89 -11.48
C SER A 68 17.72 15.26 -12.03
N THR A 69 16.61 15.78 -11.51
CA THR A 69 16.23 17.19 -11.31
C THR A 69 14.86 17.53 -11.89
N THR A 70 13.89 17.68 -10.98
CA THR A 70 12.69 18.53 -11.07
C THR A 70 13.02 19.84 -11.80
N PRO A 71 12.20 20.32 -12.75
CA PRO A 71 11.28 21.40 -12.34
C PRO A 71 9.92 21.45 -13.06
N SER A 72 8.90 21.66 -12.24
CA SER A 72 7.68 22.47 -12.47
C SER A 72 6.66 22.08 -13.57
N LEU A 73 5.49 21.61 -13.14
CA LEU A 73 4.27 22.43 -13.29
C LEU A 73 3.38 22.32 -12.03
N PRO A 74 2.97 23.44 -11.40
CA PRO A 74 2.52 23.50 -10.01
C PRO A 74 1.06 23.98 -9.87
N ALA A 75 0.21 23.25 -9.15
CA ALA A 75 -1.03 23.75 -8.49
C ALA A 75 -1.97 22.59 -8.13
N ALA A 76 -2.12 21.60 -9.02
CA ALA A 76 -3.10 20.52 -8.84
C ALA A 76 -2.63 19.45 -7.85
N THR A 77 -1.32 19.20 -7.79
CA THR A 77 -0.69 18.22 -6.88
C THR A 77 -0.48 18.76 -5.46
N GLU A 78 -0.34 20.08 -5.29
CA GLU A 78 -0.14 20.70 -3.97
C GLU A 78 -1.41 20.70 -3.14
N ALA A 79 -2.58 20.85 -3.78
CA ALA A 79 -3.89 20.70 -3.13
C ALA A 79 -4.11 19.26 -2.62
N GLU A 80 -3.67 18.26 -3.37
CA GLU A 80 -3.73 16.86 -2.94
C GLU A 80 -2.72 16.58 -1.82
N ILE A 81 -1.48 17.05 -1.93
CA ILE A 81 -0.46 16.89 -0.89
C ILE A 81 -0.87 17.57 0.42
N THR A 82 -1.49 18.75 0.36
CA THR A 82 -2.03 19.43 1.55
C THR A 82 -3.23 18.69 2.14
N ASN A 83 -4.11 18.14 1.30
CA ASN A 83 -5.23 17.30 1.75
C ASN A 83 -4.76 16.01 2.43
N TYR A 84 -3.80 15.29 1.83
CA TYR A 84 -3.22 14.08 2.43
C TYR A 84 -2.49 14.40 3.74
N LYS A 85 -1.72 15.48 3.79
CA LYS A 85 -1.03 15.91 5.01
C LYS A 85 -2.01 16.29 6.12
N SER A 86 -3.11 16.96 5.78
CA SER A 86 -4.19 17.28 6.73
C SER A 86 -4.87 16.01 7.24
N THR A 87 -5.16 15.05 6.36
CA THR A 87 -5.77 13.77 6.72
C THR A 87 -4.88 12.96 7.67
N ILE A 88 -3.57 12.89 7.41
CA ILE A 88 -2.60 12.22 8.29
C ILE A 88 -2.58 12.90 9.66
N SER A 89 -2.51 14.24 9.71
CA SER A 89 -2.48 14.98 10.98
C SER A 89 -3.75 14.80 11.80
N ILE A 90 -4.92 14.75 11.16
CA ILE A 90 -6.20 14.51 11.83
C ILE A 90 -6.23 13.08 12.38
N LYS A 91 -5.78 12.10 11.59
CA LYS A 91 -5.73 10.70 12.00
C LYS A 91 -4.76 10.45 13.15
N ASP A 92 -3.61 11.11 13.14
CA ASP A 92 -2.65 11.04 14.26
C ASP A 92 -3.23 11.66 15.54
N GLN A 93 -3.99 12.74 15.42
CA GLN A 93 -4.66 13.37 16.56
C GLN A 93 -5.76 12.46 17.13
N GLU A 94 -6.57 11.84 16.26
CA GLU A 94 -7.60 10.88 16.63
C GLU A 94 -7.00 9.66 17.33
N LEU A 95 -5.89 9.13 16.81
CA LEU A 95 -5.18 7.99 17.39
C LEU A 95 -4.63 8.31 18.78
N ASN A 96 -4.02 9.48 18.96
CA ASN A 96 -3.53 9.93 20.26
C ASN A 96 -4.66 10.14 21.28
N ALA A 97 -5.81 10.67 20.85
CA ALA A 97 -6.98 10.83 21.70
C ALA A 97 -7.53 9.46 22.16
N LEU A 98 -7.68 8.51 21.24
CA LEU A 98 -8.13 7.15 21.56
C LEU A 98 -7.15 6.41 22.49
N ILE A 99 -5.85 6.56 22.28
CA ILE A 99 -4.83 5.98 23.16
C ILE A 99 -4.96 6.54 24.57
N LYS A 100 -5.13 7.86 24.71
CA LYS A 100 -5.31 8.52 25.99
C LYS A 100 -6.56 8.05 26.72
N GLU A 101 -7.69 7.95 26.01
CA GLU A 101 -8.94 7.45 26.57
C GLU A 101 -8.83 5.99 27.02
N ASN A 102 -8.22 5.13 26.19
CA ASN A 102 -7.98 3.74 26.57
C ASN A 102 -7.08 3.62 27.80
N LEU A 103 -6.10 4.51 27.96
CA LEU A 103 -5.24 4.54 29.13
C LEU A 103 -6.02 4.97 30.38
N ASP A 104 -6.85 6.00 30.28
CA ASP A 104 -7.71 6.47 31.38
C ASP A 104 -8.74 5.40 31.80
N LEU A 105 -9.37 4.75 30.83
CA LEU A 105 -10.30 3.64 31.08
C LEU A 105 -9.60 2.45 31.74
N LYS A 106 -8.38 2.10 31.31
CA LYS A 106 -7.58 1.05 31.95
C LYS A 106 -7.24 1.42 33.41
N LEU A 107 -6.88 2.67 33.68
CA LEU A 107 -6.62 3.14 35.04
C LEU A 107 -7.88 3.06 35.92
N LYS A 108 -9.01 3.53 35.42
CA LYS A 108 -10.29 3.45 36.14
C LYS A 108 -10.71 2.00 36.41
N LEU A 109 -10.53 1.10 35.45
CA LEU A 109 -10.79 -0.32 35.64
C LEU A 109 -9.89 -0.92 36.73
N GLN A 110 -8.60 -0.62 36.70
CA GLN A 110 -7.66 -1.08 37.71
C GLN A 110 -8.00 -0.52 39.10
N GLU A 111 -8.42 0.75 39.17
CA GLU A 111 -8.84 1.38 40.41
C GLU A 111 -10.12 0.72 40.96
N CYS A 112 -11.12 0.47 40.11
CA CYS A 112 -12.33 -0.26 40.49
C CYS A 112 -12.03 -1.70 40.91
N GLU A 113 -11.16 -2.41 40.19
CA GLU A 113 -10.73 -3.77 40.53
C GLU A 113 -10.06 -3.81 41.91
N ASN A 114 -9.16 -2.87 42.19
CA ASN A 114 -8.52 -2.76 43.51
C ASN A 114 -9.55 -2.46 44.60
N LYS A 115 -10.50 -1.55 44.38
CA LYS A 115 -11.57 -1.25 45.33
C LYS A 115 -12.54 -2.42 45.55
N ILE A 116 -12.64 -3.38 44.63
CA ILE A 116 -13.45 -4.59 44.77
C ILE A 116 -12.66 -5.71 45.48
N LYS A 117 -11.34 -5.82 45.27
CA LYS A 117 -10.48 -6.79 45.98
C LYS A 117 -10.29 -6.46 47.47
N ILE A 118 -10.25 -5.18 47.83
CA ILE A 118 -10.06 -4.74 49.23
C ILE A 118 -11.23 -5.13 50.19
N PRO A 119 -12.53 -5.00 49.83
CA PRO A 119 -13.63 -5.36 50.73
C PRO A 119 -13.79 -6.87 50.95
N GLU A 120 -13.23 -7.73 50.09
CA GLU A 120 -13.29 -9.18 50.26
C GLU A 120 -12.21 -9.69 51.24
N ALA A 121 -11.10 -8.99 51.39
CA ALA A 121 -10.00 -9.35 52.30
C ALA A 121 -10.22 -8.89 53.76
N LEU A 122 -11.34 -8.22 54.06
CA LEU A 122 -11.64 -7.61 55.37
C LEU A 122 -12.90 -8.20 56.03
N LYS A 123 -13.28 -9.42 55.64
CA LYS A 123 -14.42 -10.17 56.17
C LYS A 123 -13.97 -11.56 56.61
#